data_AF-A0A068Y2H1-F1
#
_entry.id   AF-A0A068Y2H1-F1
#
_cell.length_a   1.000
_cell.length_b   1.000
_cell.length_c   1.000
_cell.angle_alpha   90.00
_cell.angle_beta   90.00
_cell.angle_gamma   90.00
#
_symmetry.space_group_name_H-M   'P 1'
#
loop_
_entity.id
_entity.type
_entity.pdbx_description
1 polymer ?
#
loop_
_entity_poly.entity_id
_entity_poly.type
_entity_poly.pdbx_seq_one_letter_code
_entity_poly.pdbx_strand_id
1 'polypeptide(L)'
;MSHILLMYLKSCSRIADADCDIVVFVNDAIRSLGSSLFALEQALAVFEKVNPKLSESCDLIPFPNHPCQRLIFAPTGKLDGDTADSRNISDAAFKAIKMAHCIGCRRPLLVLGGIASGPKDALWMESEFPLLNAILGALHALYNPLELCEAFPEKARKFDNLLVFGASERILRVAYAMEEGRRVARDIAGSDPERMSAPRIVEYLKREFASTPEVIMHVKEIDTSAYPLIAAVNRAASGVERHNGKVVHLTYEGGSPVDTTLFLIGKGITYDTGGTDVKAGGVMAGMHRDKSGAAAVAGFFRTLSLLKPKGLSVHGAMALVRNSIGCDGYVADEIITSRAGRRVRVGNTDAEGRMVMTDLLCEAKEQAMNAVNPFLFTFATLTGHAALAYSCYTAIMDNGPAHKQGVASDLQRAGDQVSDMAEISTIRREDYEAVKGHSEYEDLLQCNNLPSSATPRGHQFPAAFMIAASGLDEHGLGSEQKHLPYTHLDIAGSAGAIDVLPTGAPLLMFTSMYILPRL
;
A
#
# COMPACT_ATOMS: atom_id res chain seq x y z
N MET A 1 -29.31 -6.45 -3.68
CA MET A 1 -28.76 -7.64 -4.36
C MET A 1 -27.28 -7.81 -3.96
N SER A 2 -27.01 -8.36 -2.78
CA SER A 2 -25.73 -8.20 -2.05
C SER A 2 -24.92 -9.49 -1.86
N HIS A 3 -25.14 -10.54 -2.67
CA HIS A 3 -24.56 -11.87 -2.39
C HIS A 3 -23.52 -12.42 -3.39
N ILE A 4 -22.97 -11.61 -4.31
CA ILE A 4 -22.15 -12.15 -5.41
C ILE A 4 -20.62 -11.95 -5.28
N LEU A 5 -20.10 -11.14 -4.34
CA LEU A 5 -18.64 -10.89 -4.31
C LEU A 5 -17.81 -11.70 -3.30
N LEU A 6 -18.40 -12.38 -2.31
CA LEU A 6 -17.64 -13.20 -1.33
C LEU A 6 -17.14 -14.56 -1.87
N MET A 7 -17.27 -14.84 -3.17
CA MET A 7 -17.30 -16.22 -3.70
C MET A 7 -16.10 -17.12 -3.34
N TYR A 8 -14.92 -16.56 -3.08
CA TYR A 8 -13.73 -17.35 -2.75
C TYR A 8 -13.38 -17.41 -1.25
N LEU A 9 -13.98 -16.59 -0.38
CA LEU A 9 -13.81 -16.70 1.08
C LEU A 9 -15.09 -17.26 1.70
N LYS A 10 -14.96 -18.32 2.50
CA LYS A 10 -16.12 -18.99 3.09
C LYS A 10 -15.89 -19.30 4.56
N SER A 11 -16.90 -19.05 5.40
CA SER A 11 -16.84 -19.46 6.80
C SER A 11 -17.04 -20.97 6.94
N CYS A 12 -16.36 -21.56 7.91
CA CYS A 12 -16.53 -22.95 8.30
C CYS A 12 -16.71 -23.04 9.82
N SER A 13 -17.78 -23.70 10.27
CA SER A 13 -18.09 -23.84 11.71
C SER A 13 -17.56 -25.13 12.33
N ARG A 14 -17.29 -26.17 11.53
CA ARG A 14 -16.77 -27.47 11.98
C ARG A 14 -15.68 -27.94 11.04
N ILE A 15 -14.47 -28.12 11.57
CA ILE A 15 -13.32 -28.60 10.80
C ILE A 15 -13.65 -29.92 10.09
N ALA A 16 -14.23 -30.89 10.80
CA ALA A 16 -14.52 -32.23 10.27
C ALA A 16 -15.43 -32.26 9.01
N ASP A 17 -16.25 -31.23 8.79
CA ASP A 17 -17.16 -31.17 7.64
C ASP A 17 -16.64 -30.29 6.51
N ALA A 18 -15.48 -29.67 6.67
CA ALA A 18 -14.93 -28.76 5.68
C ALA A 18 -14.64 -29.52 4.38
N ASP A 19 -15.29 -29.14 3.28
CA ASP A 19 -14.94 -29.57 1.91
C ASP A 19 -13.64 -28.88 1.48
N CYS A 20 -12.55 -29.32 2.09
CA CYS A 20 -11.20 -28.86 1.86
C CYS A 20 -10.32 -30.01 1.35
N ASP A 21 -9.25 -29.67 0.63
CA ASP A 21 -8.22 -30.64 0.25
C ASP A 21 -6.99 -30.59 1.17
N ILE A 22 -6.98 -29.65 2.12
CA ILE A 22 -5.98 -29.54 3.18
C ILE A 22 -6.49 -28.66 4.32
N VAL A 23 -6.14 -29.03 5.55
CA VAL A 23 -6.29 -28.15 6.73
C VAL A 23 -4.97 -27.45 6.99
N VAL A 24 -4.99 -26.14 7.18
CA VAL A 24 -3.84 -25.31 7.54
C VAL A 24 -4.09 -24.76 8.93
N PHE A 25 -3.27 -25.18 9.90
CA PHE A 25 -3.36 -24.74 11.27
C PHE A 25 -2.21 -23.81 11.63
N VAL A 26 -2.55 -22.55 11.94
CA VAL A 26 -1.62 -21.51 12.38
C VAL A 26 -1.81 -21.32 13.88
N ASN A 27 -0.75 -21.47 14.67
CA ASN A 27 -0.81 -21.26 16.12
C ASN A 27 0.58 -21.15 16.77
N ASP A 28 0.62 -20.70 18.03
CA ASP A 28 1.84 -20.69 18.86
C ASP A 28 1.96 -21.91 19.79
N ALA A 29 0.91 -22.73 19.87
CA ALA A 29 0.84 -23.91 20.72
C ALA A 29 0.36 -25.15 19.95
N ILE A 30 0.77 -26.32 20.45
CA ILE A 30 0.42 -27.64 19.91
C ILE A 30 -0.37 -28.51 20.90
N ARG A 31 -0.68 -27.99 22.08
CA ARG A 31 -1.42 -28.64 23.17
C ARG A 31 -2.39 -27.67 23.81
N SER A 32 -3.37 -28.21 24.53
CA SER A 32 -4.39 -27.42 25.24
C SER A 32 -5.21 -26.53 24.30
N LEU A 33 -5.46 -27.00 23.07
CA LEU A 33 -6.11 -26.23 22.00
C LEU A 33 -7.63 -26.11 22.17
N GLY A 34 -8.20 -26.82 23.15
CA GLY A 34 -9.63 -26.88 23.40
C GLY A 34 -10.35 -27.98 22.61
N SER A 35 -11.60 -28.23 22.99
CA SER A 35 -12.38 -29.38 22.49
C SER A 35 -12.67 -29.32 20.99
N SER A 36 -12.87 -28.12 20.43
CA SER A 36 -13.12 -27.91 19.00
C SER A 36 -11.91 -28.23 18.11
N LEU A 37 -10.69 -28.19 18.66
CA LEU A 37 -9.42 -28.43 17.95
C LEU A 37 -8.75 -29.75 18.35
N PHE A 38 -9.43 -30.61 19.12
CA PHE A 38 -8.88 -31.84 19.67
C PHE A 38 -8.31 -32.81 18.61
N ALA A 39 -8.91 -32.86 17.42
CA ALA A 39 -8.39 -33.67 16.32
C ALA A 39 -7.03 -33.16 15.82
N LEU A 40 -6.84 -31.84 15.74
CA LEU A 40 -5.56 -31.23 15.37
C LEU A 40 -4.51 -31.52 16.44
N GLU A 41 -4.86 -31.32 17.72
CA GLU A 41 -3.96 -31.58 18.85
C GLU A 41 -3.43 -33.02 18.84
N GLN A 42 -4.29 -34.01 18.60
CA GLN A 42 -3.87 -35.41 18.49
C GLN A 42 -2.89 -35.64 17.32
N ALA A 43 -3.15 -35.08 16.15
CA ALA A 43 -2.27 -35.24 14.98
C ALA A 43 -0.89 -34.60 15.25
N LEU A 44 -0.87 -33.40 15.83
CA LEU A 44 0.35 -32.71 16.23
C LEU A 44 1.13 -33.48 17.30
N ALA A 45 0.44 -34.04 18.30
CA ALA A 45 1.06 -34.80 19.38
C ALA A 45 1.73 -36.10 18.90
N VAL A 46 1.15 -36.75 17.90
CA VAL A 46 1.75 -37.91 17.26
C VAL A 46 2.95 -37.48 16.43
N PHE A 47 2.82 -36.42 15.63
CA PHE A 47 3.87 -35.98 14.72
C PHE A 47 5.07 -35.34 15.43
N GLU A 48 4.90 -34.71 16.59
CA GLU A 48 6.01 -34.19 17.40
C GLU A 48 7.01 -35.28 17.80
N LYS A 49 6.56 -36.54 17.95
CA LYS A 49 7.47 -37.68 18.18
C LYS A 49 8.37 -37.97 16.98
N VAL A 50 7.94 -37.58 15.78
CA VAL A 50 8.69 -37.70 14.52
C VAL A 50 9.57 -36.48 14.31
N ASN A 51 9.01 -35.28 14.50
CA ASN A 51 9.74 -34.02 14.46
C ASN A 51 9.65 -33.30 15.83
N PRO A 52 10.64 -33.49 16.72
CA PRO A 52 10.69 -32.78 18.01
C PRO A 52 10.81 -31.26 17.89
N LYS A 53 11.10 -30.72 16.70
CA LYS A 53 11.18 -29.29 16.41
C LYS A 53 9.94 -28.74 15.70
N LEU A 54 8.80 -29.44 15.79
CA LEU A 54 7.54 -29.04 15.16
C LEU A 54 7.13 -27.59 15.46
N SER A 55 7.48 -27.04 16.62
CA SER A 55 7.20 -25.64 16.98
C SER A 55 8.10 -24.61 16.28
N GLU A 56 9.11 -25.04 15.53
CA GLU A 56 10.08 -24.21 14.82
C GLU A 56 10.00 -24.37 13.29
N SER A 57 9.23 -25.36 12.80
CA SER A 57 9.12 -25.67 11.37
C SER A 57 7.67 -25.69 10.90
N CYS A 58 7.44 -25.18 9.68
CA CYS A 58 6.17 -25.36 8.99
C CYS A 58 6.19 -26.71 8.28
N ASP A 59 5.28 -27.61 8.65
CA ASP A 59 5.34 -29.03 8.27
C ASP A 59 4.01 -29.53 7.71
N LEU A 60 4.10 -30.39 6.69
CA LEU A 60 2.99 -31.22 6.20
C LEU A 60 2.90 -32.51 7.02
N ILE A 61 1.73 -32.77 7.58
CA ILE A 61 1.44 -33.80 8.57
C ILE A 61 0.27 -34.67 8.09
N PRO A 62 0.34 -36.01 8.23
CA PRO A 62 -0.80 -36.88 8.01
C PRO A 62 -1.96 -36.54 8.96
N PHE A 63 -3.17 -36.36 8.43
CA PHE A 63 -4.36 -36.04 9.22
C PHE A 63 -5.47 -37.08 9.03
N PRO A 64 -5.25 -38.34 9.47
CA PRO A 64 -6.07 -39.49 9.08
C PRO A 64 -7.54 -39.39 9.51
N ASN A 65 -7.83 -38.62 10.56
CA ASN A 65 -9.18 -38.46 11.09
C ASN A 65 -10.03 -37.42 10.32
N HIS A 66 -9.45 -36.75 9.32
CA HIS A 66 -10.16 -35.79 8.47
C HIS A 66 -10.27 -36.32 7.04
N PRO A 67 -11.40 -36.11 6.33
CA PRO A 67 -11.56 -36.55 4.94
C PRO A 67 -10.44 -36.16 3.96
N CYS A 68 -9.76 -35.03 4.15
CA CYS A 68 -8.69 -34.56 3.27
C CYS A 68 -7.34 -35.24 3.55
N GLN A 69 -7.19 -35.87 4.72
CA GLN A 69 -6.00 -36.60 5.16
C GLN A 69 -4.71 -35.77 5.29
N ARG A 70 -4.77 -34.44 5.10
CA ARG A 70 -3.60 -33.54 5.04
C ARG A 70 -3.79 -32.38 6.02
N LEU A 71 -2.78 -32.16 6.85
CA LEU A 71 -2.67 -31.01 7.75
C LEU A 71 -1.34 -30.32 7.49
N ILE A 72 -1.32 -29.00 7.36
CA ILE A 72 -0.10 -28.21 7.54
C ILE A 72 -0.17 -27.56 8.90
N PHE A 73 0.86 -27.75 9.72
CA PHE A 73 1.08 -26.92 10.89
C PHE A 73 2.06 -25.81 10.56
N ALA A 74 1.72 -24.59 10.94
CA ALA A 74 2.57 -23.43 10.77
C ALA A 74 2.70 -22.69 12.10
N PRO A 75 3.79 -22.89 12.84
CA PRO A 75 3.99 -22.22 14.11
C PRO A 75 4.19 -20.72 13.88
N THR A 76 3.54 -19.90 14.69
CA THR A 76 3.80 -18.44 14.74
C THR A 76 5.09 -18.12 15.53
N GLY A 77 5.64 -19.12 16.23
CA GLY A 77 6.56 -18.92 17.34
C GLY A 77 5.83 -18.41 18.58
N LYS A 78 6.56 -18.31 19.70
CA LYS A 78 6.04 -17.62 20.88
C LYS A 78 5.94 -16.13 20.58
N LEU A 79 4.84 -15.53 21.03
CA LEU A 79 4.50 -14.14 20.77
C LEU A 79 4.62 -13.26 22.03
N ASP A 80 5.34 -13.73 23.05
CA ASP A 80 5.63 -13.01 24.31
C ASP A 80 7.02 -12.33 24.31
N GLY A 81 7.75 -12.37 23.18
CA GLY A 81 9.08 -11.77 23.05
C GLY A 81 9.07 -10.35 22.51
N ASP A 82 10.17 -9.62 22.71
CA ASP A 82 10.35 -8.20 22.35
C ASP A 82 10.16 -7.89 20.86
N THR A 83 10.23 -8.89 19.99
CA THR A 83 10.10 -8.76 18.53
C THR A 83 8.79 -9.31 17.99
N ALA A 84 7.85 -9.73 18.86
CA ALA A 84 6.60 -10.32 18.43
C ALA A 84 5.63 -9.23 17.93
N ASP A 85 5.08 -9.43 16.73
CA ASP A 85 4.06 -8.54 16.17
C ASP A 85 3.06 -9.31 15.28
N SER A 86 2.12 -8.58 14.67
CA SER A 86 1.09 -9.15 13.80
C SER A 86 1.64 -9.96 12.62
N ARG A 87 2.87 -9.68 12.18
CA ARG A 87 3.53 -10.37 11.06
C ARG A 87 3.88 -11.79 11.39
N ASN A 88 4.12 -12.15 12.64
CA ASN A 88 4.32 -13.55 13.03
C ASN A 88 3.15 -14.44 12.58
N ILE A 89 1.92 -13.92 12.72
CA ILE A 89 0.70 -14.63 12.33
C ILE A 89 0.53 -14.63 10.81
N SER A 90 0.69 -13.46 10.17
CA SER A 90 0.50 -13.35 8.71
C SER A 90 1.58 -14.11 7.93
N ASP A 91 2.83 -14.10 8.37
CA ASP A 91 3.94 -14.87 7.79
C ASP A 91 3.76 -16.38 7.95
N ALA A 92 3.27 -16.84 9.11
CA ALA A 92 2.97 -18.26 9.32
C ALA A 92 1.87 -18.73 8.36
N ALA A 93 0.80 -17.96 8.23
CA ALA A 93 -0.28 -18.24 7.27
C ALA A 93 0.22 -18.20 5.81
N PHE A 94 1.03 -17.20 5.45
CA PHE A 94 1.63 -17.08 4.13
C PHE A 94 2.47 -18.33 3.78
N LYS A 95 3.39 -18.72 4.67
CA LYS A 95 4.26 -19.90 4.48
C LYS A 95 3.44 -21.18 4.31
N ALA A 96 2.43 -21.37 5.14
CA ALA A 96 1.57 -22.55 5.11
C ALA A 96 0.77 -22.67 3.82
N ILE A 97 0.16 -21.56 3.37
CA ILE A 97 -0.66 -21.54 2.15
C ILE A 97 0.21 -21.65 0.90
N LYS A 98 1.41 -21.06 0.91
CA LYS A 98 2.39 -21.28 -0.14
C LYS A 98 2.76 -22.77 -0.25
N MET A 99 3.00 -23.45 0.88
CA MET A 99 3.26 -24.89 0.90
C MET A 99 2.06 -25.69 0.37
N ALA A 100 0.83 -25.36 0.81
CA ALA A 100 -0.40 -25.99 0.31
C ALA A 100 -0.51 -25.88 -1.22
N HIS A 101 -0.25 -24.70 -1.77
CA HIS A 101 -0.26 -24.47 -3.21
C HIS A 101 0.83 -25.31 -3.93
N CYS A 102 2.05 -25.38 -3.39
CA CYS A 102 3.15 -26.16 -3.98
C CYS A 102 2.85 -27.67 -4.08
N ILE A 103 2.00 -28.22 -3.21
CA ILE A 103 1.58 -29.62 -3.27
C ILE A 103 0.26 -29.83 -4.04
N GLY A 104 -0.21 -28.80 -4.75
CA GLY A 104 -1.38 -28.89 -5.63
C GLY A 104 -2.73 -28.74 -4.94
N CYS A 105 -2.77 -28.30 -3.67
CA CYS A 105 -4.03 -27.99 -2.99
C CYS A 105 -4.64 -26.68 -3.50
N ARG A 106 -5.96 -26.67 -3.64
CA ARG A 106 -6.76 -25.57 -4.19
C ARG A 106 -7.90 -25.14 -3.27
N ARG A 107 -8.25 -25.94 -2.27
CA ARG A 107 -9.35 -25.67 -1.32
C ARG A 107 -8.84 -25.75 0.12
N PRO A 108 -7.90 -24.89 0.54
CA PRO A 108 -7.40 -24.89 1.91
C PRO A 108 -8.48 -24.44 2.92
N LEU A 109 -8.51 -25.10 4.08
CA LEU A 109 -9.15 -24.60 5.30
C LEU A 109 -8.11 -23.95 6.20
N LEU A 110 -8.18 -22.63 6.37
CA LEU A 110 -7.37 -21.89 7.34
C LEU A 110 -8.02 -21.95 8.72
N VAL A 111 -7.24 -22.40 9.70
CA VAL A 111 -7.61 -22.48 11.12
C VAL A 111 -6.58 -21.69 11.92
N LEU A 112 -7.02 -20.63 12.59
CA LEU A 112 -6.22 -19.94 13.61
C LEU A 112 -6.66 -20.44 14.98
N GLY A 113 -5.72 -20.98 15.76
CA GLY A 113 -5.97 -21.38 17.15
C GLY A 113 -6.06 -20.19 18.09
N GLY A 114 -6.42 -20.46 19.35
CA GLY A 114 -6.24 -19.48 20.41
C GLY A 114 -4.75 -19.29 20.68
N ILE A 115 -4.24 -18.11 20.35
CA ILE A 115 -2.85 -17.71 20.62
C ILE A 115 -2.64 -17.63 22.14
N ALA A 116 -1.78 -18.48 22.68
CA ALA A 116 -1.59 -18.66 24.11
C ALA A 116 -0.59 -17.68 24.74
N SER A 117 0.47 -17.33 24.00
CA SER A 117 1.61 -16.52 24.43
C SER A 117 1.48 -15.04 24.07
N GLY A 118 0.57 -14.69 23.16
CA GLY A 118 0.42 -13.31 22.71
C GLY A 118 -0.02 -12.34 23.83
N PRO A 119 0.56 -11.12 23.89
CA PRO A 119 0.18 -10.09 24.85
C PRO A 119 -1.29 -9.68 24.68
N LYS A 120 -2.03 -9.61 25.80
CA LYS A 120 -3.48 -9.32 25.78
C LYS A 120 -3.81 -7.85 25.50
N ASP A 121 -2.84 -6.97 25.73
CA ASP A 121 -2.95 -5.52 25.61
C ASP A 121 -2.34 -4.98 24.30
N ALA A 122 -1.77 -5.85 23.46
CA ALA A 122 -1.28 -5.43 22.16
C ALA A 122 -2.44 -5.20 21.19
N LEU A 123 -2.41 -4.07 20.48
CA LEU A 123 -3.47 -3.66 19.54
C LEU A 123 -3.76 -4.71 18.45
N TRP A 124 -2.73 -5.43 17.99
CA TRP A 124 -2.87 -6.47 16.97
C TRP A 124 -3.43 -7.80 17.50
N MET A 125 -3.53 -7.95 18.82
CA MET A 125 -4.17 -9.07 19.51
C MET A 125 -5.63 -8.79 19.85
N GLU A 126 -6.11 -7.56 19.68
CA GLU A 126 -7.48 -7.19 19.99
C GLU A 126 -8.49 -7.74 18.95
N SER A 127 -9.67 -8.14 19.44
CA SER A 127 -10.83 -8.46 18.59
C SER A 127 -10.51 -9.51 17.51
N GLU A 128 -10.86 -9.24 16.26
CA GLU A 128 -10.67 -10.12 15.10
C GLU A 128 -9.33 -9.87 14.36
N PHE A 129 -8.43 -9.01 14.85
CA PHE A 129 -7.17 -8.68 14.16
C PHE A 129 -6.23 -9.89 13.96
N PRO A 130 -6.03 -10.80 14.93
CA PRO A 130 -5.23 -12.01 14.70
C PRO A 130 -5.74 -12.83 13.51
N LEU A 131 -7.06 -13.05 13.45
CA LEU A 131 -7.69 -13.79 12.37
C LEU A 131 -7.59 -13.03 11.04
N LEU A 132 -7.80 -11.72 11.05
CA LEU A 132 -7.63 -10.88 9.88
C LEU A 132 -6.21 -10.98 9.31
N ASN A 133 -5.19 -10.88 10.15
CA ASN A 133 -3.78 -11.01 9.75
C ASN A 133 -3.48 -12.40 9.16
N ALA A 134 -4.02 -13.47 9.75
CA ALA A 134 -3.90 -14.81 9.19
C ALA A 134 -4.53 -14.91 7.80
N ILE A 135 -5.76 -14.39 7.61
CA ILE A 135 -6.45 -14.40 6.32
C ILE A 135 -5.67 -13.56 5.30
N LEU A 136 -5.22 -12.36 5.68
CA LEU A 136 -4.49 -11.46 4.79
C LEU A 136 -3.13 -12.04 4.39
N GLY A 137 -2.43 -12.73 5.27
CA GLY A 137 -1.18 -13.46 4.97
C GLY A 137 -1.43 -14.64 4.03
N ALA A 138 -2.49 -15.41 4.28
CA ALA A 138 -2.93 -16.49 3.39
C ALA A 138 -3.23 -15.97 1.97
N LEU A 139 -3.99 -14.87 1.87
CA LEU A 139 -4.36 -14.27 0.59
C LEU A 139 -3.15 -13.68 -0.15
N HIS A 140 -2.18 -13.13 0.56
CA HIS A 140 -0.92 -12.67 -0.04
C HIS A 140 -0.21 -13.81 -0.79
N ALA A 141 -0.19 -15.03 -0.25
CA ALA A 141 0.39 -16.20 -0.93
C ALA A 141 -0.37 -16.61 -2.21
N LEU A 142 -1.67 -16.30 -2.26
CA LEU A 142 -2.60 -16.71 -3.31
C LEU A 142 -2.75 -15.68 -4.43
N TYR A 143 -2.16 -14.48 -4.30
CA TYR A 143 -2.12 -13.51 -5.39
C TYR A 143 -1.40 -14.09 -6.62
N ASN A 144 -1.95 -13.78 -7.81
CA ASN A 144 -1.36 -14.10 -9.10
C ASN A 144 -1.06 -12.80 -9.85
N PRO A 145 0.16 -12.63 -10.39
CA PRO A 145 0.49 -11.49 -11.25
C PRO A 145 -0.45 -11.39 -12.44
N LEU A 146 -0.78 -10.17 -12.84
CA LEU A 146 -1.71 -9.89 -13.94
C LEU A 146 -1.26 -10.56 -15.25
N GLU A 147 0.02 -10.45 -15.60
CA GLU A 147 0.56 -11.03 -16.83
C GLU A 147 0.48 -12.56 -16.83
N LEU A 148 0.64 -13.19 -15.66
CA LEU A 148 0.45 -14.63 -15.53
C LEU A 148 -1.00 -15.01 -15.80
N CYS A 149 -1.96 -14.24 -15.26
CA CYS A 149 -3.38 -14.46 -15.48
C CYS A 149 -3.76 -14.30 -16.96
N GLU A 150 -3.16 -13.35 -17.67
CA GLU A 150 -3.45 -13.09 -19.08
C GLU A 150 -2.78 -14.09 -20.02
N ALA A 151 -1.51 -14.44 -19.75
CA ALA A 151 -0.77 -15.39 -20.57
C ALA A 151 -1.27 -16.83 -20.39
N PHE A 152 -1.74 -17.17 -19.19
CA PHE A 152 -2.19 -18.52 -18.84
C PHE A 152 -3.54 -18.47 -18.10
N PRO A 153 -4.67 -18.27 -18.80
CA PRO A 153 -5.99 -18.17 -18.18
C PRO A 153 -6.36 -19.37 -17.30
N GLU A 154 -5.86 -20.56 -17.63
CA GLU A 154 -6.04 -21.78 -16.84
C GLU A 154 -5.29 -21.76 -15.49
N LYS A 155 -4.28 -20.89 -15.35
CA LYS A 155 -3.50 -20.66 -14.13
C LYS A 155 -3.86 -19.36 -13.42
N ALA A 156 -4.88 -18.63 -13.91
CA ALA A 156 -5.30 -17.34 -13.35
C ALA A 156 -5.70 -17.44 -11.87
N ARG A 157 -6.06 -18.63 -11.37
CA ARG A 157 -6.35 -18.86 -9.95
C ARG A 157 -5.52 -19.99 -9.35
N LYS A 158 -4.77 -19.67 -8.29
CA LYS A 158 -4.06 -20.66 -7.45
C LYS A 158 -4.98 -21.56 -6.63
N PHE A 159 -6.21 -21.11 -6.37
CA PHE A 159 -7.16 -21.74 -5.47
C PHE A 159 -8.61 -21.57 -5.96
N ASP A 160 -9.50 -22.44 -5.51
CA ASP A 160 -10.94 -22.41 -5.84
C ASP A 160 -11.74 -21.68 -4.75
N ASN A 161 -11.40 -21.91 -3.48
CA ASN A 161 -11.88 -21.16 -2.33
C ASN A 161 -10.92 -21.34 -1.14
N LEU A 162 -10.95 -20.38 -0.22
CA LEU A 162 -10.27 -20.41 1.07
C LEU A 162 -11.35 -20.44 2.15
N LEU A 163 -11.46 -21.58 2.82
CA LEU A 163 -12.34 -21.75 3.97
C LEU A 163 -11.63 -21.17 5.19
N VAL A 164 -12.36 -20.50 6.07
CA VAL A 164 -11.81 -19.93 7.31
C VAL A 164 -12.65 -20.39 8.49
N PHE A 165 -12.01 -21.10 9.42
CA PHE A 165 -12.69 -21.64 10.59
C PHE A 165 -13.10 -20.53 11.57
N GLY A 166 -14.36 -20.54 11.98
CA GLY A 166 -14.90 -19.62 13.00
C GLY A 166 -15.04 -18.16 12.56
N ALA A 167 -14.81 -17.83 11.28
CA ALA A 167 -14.87 -16.45 10.80
C ALA A 167 -16.30 -15.92 10.67
N SER A 168 -16.52 -14.68 11.10
CA SER A 168 -17.77 -13.95 10.85
C SER A 168 -17.88 -13.52 9.39
N GLU A 169 -19.10 -13.37 8.86
CA GLU A 169 -19.30 -12.78 7.52
C GLU A 169 -18.70 -11.37 7.40
N ARG A 170 -18.69 -10.63 8.51
CA ARG A 170 -18.09 -9.29 8.60
C ARG A 170 -16.58 -9.35 8.32
N ILE A 171 -15.83 -10.20 9.02
CA ILE A 171 -14.38 -10.26 8.85
C ILE A 171 -13.98 -10.83 7.48
N LEU A 172 -14.75 -11.77 6.93
CA LEU A 172 -14.54 -12.27 5.57
C LEU A 172 -14.75 -11.16 4.54
N ARG A 173 -15.79 -10.32 4.69
CA ARG A 173 -16.02 -9.16 3.82
C ARG A 173 -14.89 -8.13 3.92
N VAL A 174 -14.39 -7.87 5.12
CA VAL A 174 -13.25 -6.96 5.36
C VAL A 174 -11.99 -7.50 4.68
N ALA A 175 -11.63 -8.75 4.96
CA ALA A 175 -10.44 -9.38 4.39
C ALA A 175 -10.49 -9.47 2.86
N TYR A 176 -11.67 -9.81 2.30
CA TYR A 176 -11.92 -9.81 0.86
C TYR A 176 -11.67 -8.42 0.27
N ALA A 177 -12.27 -7.37 0.85
CA ALA A 177 -12.16 -6.02 0.31
C ALA A 177 -10.73 -5.48 0.38
N MET A 178 -10.02 -5.74 1.49
CA MET A 178 -8.62 -5.37 1.65
C MET A 178 -7.73 -6.09 0.63
N GLU A 179 -7.94 -7.38 0.40
CA GLU A 179 -7.17 -8.11 -0.62
C GLU A 179 -7.51 -7.66 -2.04
N GLU A 180 -8.77 -7.38 -2.36
CA GLU A 180 -9.14 -6.83 -3.67
C GLU A 180 -8.48 -5.47 -3.92
N GLY A 181 -8.36 -4.63 -2.88
CA GLY A 181 -7.56 -3.41 -2.93
C GLY A 181 -6.08 -3.68 -3.20
N ARG A 182 -5.49 -4.64 -2.48
CA ARG A 182 -4.09 -5.05 -2.72
C ARG A 182 -3.89 -5.66 -4.10
N ARG A 183 -4.85 -6.42 -4.63
CA ARG A 183 -4.81 -6.95 -6.00
C ARG A 183 -4.68 -5.82 -7.00
N VAL A 184 -5.56 -4.81 -6.94
CA VAL A 184 -5.48 -3.62 -7.81
C VAL A 184 -4.12 -2.92 -7.68
N ALA A 185 -3.64 -2.72 -6.46
CA ALA A 185 -2.34 -2.10 -6.24
C ALA A 185 -1.18 -2.93 -6.82
N ARG A 186 -1.20 -4.25 -6.63
CA ARG A 186 -0.18 -5.18 -7.17
C ARG A 186 -0.22 -5.29 -8.68
N ASP A 187 -1.41 -5.36 -9.26
CA ASP A 187 -1.61 -5.42 -10.71
C ASP A 187 -1.04 -4.17 -11.36
N ILE A 188 -1.27 -2.99 -10.78
CA ILE A 188 -0.68 -1.75 -11.30
C ILE A 188 0.83 -1.73 -11.03
N ALA A 189 1.27 -1.84 -9.78
CA ALA A 189 2.66 -1.62 -9.39
C ALA A 189 3.63 -2.68 -9.93
N GLY A 190 3.24 -3.96 -9.87
CA GLY A 190 4.07 -5.10 -10.21
C GLY A 190 4.16 -5.38 -11.70
N SER A 191 3.21 -4.88 -12.49
CA SER A 191 3.22 -5.14 -13.92
C SER A 191 4.29 -4.33 -14.65
N ASP A 192 4.71 -4.88 -15.78
CA ASP A 192 5.71 -4.27 -16.66
C ASP A 192 5.28 -2.85 -17.13
N PRO A 193 6.24 -1.99 -17.51
CA PRO A 193 5.96 -0.58 -17.80
C PRO A 193 5.15 -0.34 -19.07
N GLU A 194 5.02 -1.33 -19.96
CA GLU A 194 4.19 -1.24 -21.16
C GLU A 194 2.79 -1.80 -20.88
N ARG A 195 2.67 -2.90 -20.13
CA ARG A 195 1.37 -3.44 -19.72
C ARG A 195 0.60 -2.49 -18.81
N MET A 196 1.31 -1.76 -17.94
CA MET A 196 0.76 -0.71 -17.07
C MET A 196 1.42 0.65 -17.34
N SER A 197 1.43 1.05 -18.63
CA SER A 197 1.67 2.44 -19.01
C SER A 197 0.47 3.34 -18.62
N ALA A 198 0.64 4.67 -18.66
CA ALA A 198 -0.39 5.59 -18.19
C ALA A 198 -1.78 5.40 -18.87
N PRO A 199 -1.89 5.28 -20.20
CA PRO A 199 -3.17 4.96 -20.85
C PRO A 199 -3.73 3.59 -20.44
N ARG A 200 -2.88 2.58 -20.24
CA ARG A 200 -3.30 1.22 -19.86
C ARG A 200 -3.81 1.14 -18.42
N ILE A 201 -3.20 1.89 -17.51
CA ILE A 201 -3.71 2.04 -16.14
C ILE A 201 -5.10 2.68 -16.18
N VAL A 202 -5.31 3.72 -16.99
CA VAL A 202 -6.65 4.33 -17.16
C VAL A 202 -7.67 3.31 -17.68
N GLU A 203 -7.33 2.53 -18.71
CA GLU A 203 -8.21 1.46 -19.22
C GLU A 203 -8.54 0.43 -18.15
N TYR A 204 -7.54 0.02 -17.36
CA TYR A 204 -7.69 -0.92 -16.26
C TYR A 204 -8.64 -0.38 -15.19
N LEU A 205 -8.43 0.86 -14.72
CA LEU A 205 -9.27 1.49 -13.71
C LEU A 205 -10.71 1.72 -14.18
N LYS A 206 -10.91 2.09 -15.46
CA LYS A 206 -12.26 2.18 -16.06
C LYS A 206 -13.03 0.87 -15.92
N ARG A 207 -12.35 -0.27 -16.13
CA ARG A 207 -12.97 -1.60 -16.00
C ARG A 207 -13.22 -1.95 -14.55
N GLU A 208 -12.25 -1.72 -13.66
CA GLU A 208 -12.37 -2.02 -12.22
C GLU A 208 -13.54 -1.25 -11.55
N PHE A 209 -13.76 0.01 -11.96
CA PHE A 209 -14.81 0.86 -11.39
C PHE A 209 -16.08 0.96 -12.26
N ALA A 210 -16.19 0.21 -13.36
CA ALA A 210 -17.33 0.28 -14.28
C ALA A 210 -18.69 0.00 -13.61
N SER A 211 -18.69 -0.81 -12.55
CA SER A 211 -19.89 -1.21 -11.79
C SER A 211 -19.88 -0.68 -10.35
N THR A 212 -19.13 0.41 -10.10
CA THR A 212 -18.97 1.01 -8.79
C THR A 212 -19.54 2.42 -8.79
N PRO A 213 -20.85 2.61 -8.49
CA PRO A 213 -21.46 3.93 -8.52
C PRO A 213 -20.94 4.87 -7.42
N GLU A 214 -20.35 4.34 -6.35
CA GLU A 214 -19.79 5.15 -5.26
C GLU A 214 -18.45 5.80 -5.61
N VAL A 215 -17.79 5.38 -6.68
CA VAL A 215 -16.49 5.89 -7.11
C VAL A 215 -16.64 6.55 -8.48
N ILE A 216 -16.41 7.85 -8.53
CA ILE A 216 -16.43 8.63 -9.76
C ILE A 216 -14.98 8.80 -10.22
N MET A 217 -14.70 8.44 -11.48
CA MET A 217 -13.39 8.64 -12.08
C MET A 217 -13.43 9.74 -13.15
N HIS A 218 -12.54 10.71 -13.03
CA HIS A 218 -12.26 11.71 -14.05
C HIS A 218 -10.83 11.56 -14.55
N VAL A 219 -10.65 11.62 -15.87
CA VAL A 219 -9.32 11.51 -16.50
C VAL A 219 -9.10 12.78 -17.31
N LYS A 220 -7.95 13.42 -17.10
CA LYS A 220 -7.52 14.61 -17.83
C LYS A 220 -6.21 14.30 -18.57
N GLU A 221 -6.07 14.91 -19.75
CA GLU A 221 -4.74 15.07 -20.35
C GLU A 221 -3.89 15.98 -19.46
N ILE A 222 -2.57 15.90 -19.61
CA ILE A 222 -1.67 16.81 -18.88
C ILE A 222 -1.77 18.19 -19.50
N ASP A 223 -2.31 19.13 -18.73
CA ASP A 223 -2.39 20.54 -19.07
C ASP A 223 -1.23 21.30 -18.40
N THR A 224 -0.31 21.83 -19.19
CA THR A 224 0.85 22.59 -18.73
C THR A 224 0.47 23.81 -17.90
N SER A 225 -0.68 24.43 -18.15
CA SER A 225 -1.13 25.60 -17.39
C SER A 225 -1.63 25.22 -15.99
N ALA A 226 -2.29 24.07 -15.88
CA ALA A 226 -2.83 23.57 -14.61
C ALA A 226 -1.79 22.80 -13.79
N TYR A 227 -0.87 22.10 -14.46
CA TYR A 227 0.10 21.17 -13.89
C TYR A 227 1.51 21.33 -14.51
N PRO A 228 2.16 22.50 -14.36
CA PRO A 228 3.42 22.82 -15.01
C PRO A 228 4.58 21.87 -14.63
N LEU A 229 4.68 21.42 -13.38
CA LEU A 229 5.72 20.49 -12.93
C LEU A 229 5.48 19.08 -13.46
N ILE A 230 4.21 18.62 -13.51
CA ILE A 230 3.85 17.34 -14.14
C ILE A 230 4.20 17.36 -15.63
N ALA A 231 3.84 18.46 -16.31
CA ALA A 231 4.11 18.63 -17.74
C ALA A 231 5.60 18.62 -18.05
N ALA A 232 6.45 19.19 -17.18
CA ALA A 232 7.90 19.14 -17.33
C ALA A 232 8.45 17.71 -17.26
N VAL A 233 8.01 16.91 -16.28
CA VAL A 233 8.45 15.52 -16.13
C VAL A 233 7.98 14.66 -17.31
N ASN A 234 6.77 14.88 -17.82
CA ASN A 234 6.23 14.13 -18.95
C ASN A 234 6.72 14.63 -20.32
N ARG A 235 7.50 15.71 -20.38
CA ARG A 235 7.76 16.48 -21.62
C ARG A 235 8.32 15.61 -22.75
N ALA A 236 9.32 14.77 -22.47
CA ALA A 236 9.90 13.83 -23.43
C ALA A 236 8.97 12.68 -23.84
N ALA A 237 7.97 12.34 -23.02
CA ALA A 237 7.00 11.28 -23.30
C ALA A 237 5.71 11.79 -23.98
N SER A 238 5.48 13.11 -23.97
CA SER A 238 4.20 13.73 -24.39
C SER A 238 3.79 13.43 -25.84
N GLY A 239 4.76 13.31 -26.76
CA GLY A 239 4.52 12.98 -28.16
C GLY A 239 4.35 11.49 -28.47
N VAL A 240 4.47 10.61 -27.47
CA VAL A 240 4.43 9.16 -27.65
C VAL A 240 3.09 8.62 -27.16
N GLU A 241 2.18 8.27 -28.08
CA GLU A 241 0.80 7.86 -27.77
C GLU A 241 0.71 6.77 -26.68
N ARG A 242 1.52 5.72 -26.79
CA ARG A 242 1.55 4.61 -25.81
C ARG A 242 2.05 5.00 -24.42
N HIS A 243 2.73 6.14 -24.29
CA HIS A 243 3.26 6.71 -23.04
C HIS A 243 2.57 8.00 -22.64
N ASN A 244 1.53 8.42 -23.36
CA ASN A 244 0.86 9.69 -23.14
C ASN A 244 0.34 9.76 -21.70
N GLY A 245 0.93 10.66 -20.92
CA GLY A 245 0.67 10.80 -19.50
C GLY A 245 -0.76 11.30 -19.22
N LYS A 246 -1.27 10.95 -18.04
CA LYS A 246 -2.64 11.21 -17.60
C LYS A 246 -2.66 11.74 -16.18
N VAL A 247 -3.56 12.67 -15.91
CA VAL A 247 -3.97 12.97 -14.54
C VAL A 247 -5.30 12.27 -14.29
N VAL A 248 -5.37 11.45 -13.25
CA VAL A 248 -6.56 10.69 -12.88
C VAL A 248 -7.04 11.13 -11.51
N HIS A 249 -8.30 11.53 -11.44
CA HIS A 249 -9.00 11.83 -10.19
C HIS A 249 -10.03 10.74 -9.91
N LEU A 250 -10.04 10.24 -8.67
CA LEU A 250 -11.06 9.35 -8.14
C LEU A 250 -11.77 10.07 -6.98
N THR A 251 -13.10 10.05 -6.94
CA THR A 251 -13.87 10.62 -5.83
C THR A 251 -14.80 9.56 -5.27
N TYR A 252 -14.77 9.37 -3.95
CA TYR A 252 -15.67 8.50 -3.21
C TYR A 252 -16.49 9.34 -2.23
N GLU A 253 -17.80 9.18 -2.28
CA GLU A 253 -18.75 9.86 -1.40
C GLU A 253 -19.46 8.82 -0.53
N GLY A 254 -19.08 8.76 0.75
CA GLY A 254 -19.62 7.84 1.75
C GLY A 254 -21.04 8.17 2.24
N GLY A 255 -21.66 9.22 1.70
CA GLY A 255 -22.97 9.72 2.10
C GLY A 255 -22.89 10.85 3.14
N SER A 256 -24.02 11.49 3.38
CA SER A 256 -24.12 12.68 4.23
C SER A 256 -24.65 12.37 5.64
N PRO A 257 -24.21 13.11 6.68
CA PRO A 257 -23.18 14.14 6.64
C PRO A 257 -21.76 13.56 6.51
N VAL A 258 -20.87 14.30 5.86
CA VAL A 258 -19.42 14.01 5.83
C VAL A 258 -18.79 14.55 7.11
N ASP A 259 -18.05 13.70 7.85
CA ASP A 259 -17.31 14.08 9.05
C ASP A 259 -15.81 14.24 8.81
N THR A 260 -15.27 13.60 7.77
CA THR A 260 -13.85 13.58 7.44
C THR A 260 -13.65 13.56 5.94
N THR A 261 -12.76 14.43 5.46
CA THR A 261 -12.38 14.48 4.03
C THR A 261 -10.91 14.08 3.88
N LEU A 262 -10.62 13.12 3.01
CA LEU A 262 -9.25 12.66 2.74
C LEU A 262 -8.85 13.05 1.31
N PHE A 263 -7.70 13.69 1.17
CA PHE A 263 -7.06 13.95 -0.12
C PHE A 263 -5.81 13.08 -0.26
N LEU A 264 -5.81 12.14 -1.21
CA LEU A 264 -4.76 11.14 -1.41
C LEU A 264 -4.06 11.39 -2.75
N ILE A 265 -2.80 11.78 -2.72
CA ILE A 265 -2.00 12.07 -3.92
C ILE A 265 -0.99 10.93 -4.12
N GLY A 266 -1.07 10.23 -5.25
CA GLY A 266 -0.17 9.11 -5.55
C GLY A 266 0.87 9.45 -6.60
N LYS A 267 2.16 9.22 -6.30
CA LYS A 267 3.25 9.21 -7.30
C LYS A 267 2.96 8.10 -8.33
N GLY A 268 2.79 8.49 -9.58
CA GLY A 268 2.45 7.59 -10.69
C GLY A 268 3.49 7.56 -11.81
N ILE A 269 4.79 7.52 -11.46
CA ILE A 269 5.84 7.40 -12.48
C ILE A 269 5.81 5.96 -13.03
N THR A 270 5.21 5.81 -14.20
CA THR A 270 4.95 4.50 -14.82
C THR A 270 6.21 3.76 -15.23
N TYR A 271 7.26 4.52 -15.54
CA TYR A 271 8.63 4.07 -15.64
C TYR A 271 9.57 5.27 -15.46
N ASP A 272 10.61 5.09 -14.67
CA ASP A 272 11.59 6.13 -14.36
C ASP A 272 12.95 5.83 -14.99
N THR A 273 13.33 6.63 -15.99
CA THR A 273 14.67 6.58 -16.59
C THR A 273 15.66 7.51 -15.89
N GLY A 274 15.17 8.39 -15.01
CA GLY A 274 15.86 9.57 -14.49
C GLY A 274 15.80 10.80 -15.39
N GLY A 275 15.21 10.71 -16.58
CA GLY A 275 15.14 11.83 -17.52
C GLY A 275 16.51 12.13 -18.13
N THR A 276 16.91 13.39 -18.23
CA THR A 276 18.22 13.77 -18.76
C THR A 276 19.37 13.43 -17.81
N ASP A 277 19.11 13.43 -16.49
CA ASP A 277 19.96 12.85 -15.45
C ASP A 277 19.78 11.32 -15.38
N VAL A 278 20.07 10.66 -16.50
CA VAL A 278 19.74 9.25 -16.73
C VAL A 278 20.35 8.30 -15.70
N LYS A 279 19.53 7.38 -15.19
CA LYS A 279 19.97 6.26 -14.37
C LYS A 279 20.93 5.36 -15.17
N ALA A 280 22.19 5.34 -14.78
CA ALA A 280 23.24 4.52 -15.39
C ALA A 280 23.66 3.35 -14.47
N GLY A 281 24.36 2.35 -15.02
CA GLY A 281 24.93 1.26 -14.23
C GLY A 281 23.95 0.16 -13.81
N GLY A 282 22.82 0.01 -14.51
CA GLY A 282 21.86 -1.08 -14.29
C GLY A 282 20.79 -0.80 -13.22
N VAL A 283 20.86 0.35 -12.53
CA VAL A 283 19.91 0.73 -11.46
C VAL A 283 18.52 1.13 -11.96
N MET A 284 18.30 1.14 -13.29
CA MET A 284 16.99 1.35 -13.91
C MET A 284 16.08 0.11 -13.80
N ALA A 285 16.67 -1.09 -13.62
CA ALA A 285 15.88 -2.29 -13.38
C ALA A 285 15.02 -2.13 -12.12
N GLY A 286 13.71 -2.33 -12.25
CA GLY A 286 12.75 -2.18 -11.14
C GLY A 286 12.01 -0.85 -11.10
N MET A 287 12.43 0.13 -11.90
CA MET A 287 11.76 1.44 -11.97
C MET A 287 10.36 1.41 -12.60
N HIS A 288 9.88 0.25 -13.04
CA HIS A 288 8.45 0.07 -13.33
C HIS A 288 7.60 0.15 -12.06
N ARG A 289 8.17 -0.07 -10.86
CA ARG A 289 7.44 0.02 -9.59
C ARG A 289 7.28 1.44 -9.07
N ASP A 290 7.81 2.43 -9.78
CA ASP A 290 7.80 3.83 -9.34
C ASP A 290 6.43 4.53 -9.44
N LYS A 291 5.41 3.74 -9.80
CA LYS A 291 3.98 4.02 -9.78
C LYS A 291 3.25 3.42 -8.57
N SER A 292 3.97 2.83 -7.61
CA SER A 292 3.36 2.15 -6.45
C SER A 292 2.53 3.09 -5.57
N GLY A 293 2.88 4.38 -5.52
CA GLY A 293 2.10 5.38 -4.81
C GLY A 293 0.70 5.57 -5.39
N ALA A 294 0.61 5.77 -6.71
CA ALA A 294 -0.66 5.80 -7.44
C ALA A 294 -1.41 4.46 -7.36
N ALA A 295 -0.70 3.34 -7.44
CA ALA A 295 -1.29 2.01 -7.29
C ALA A 295 -1.96 1.82 -5.92
N ALA A 296 -1.34 2.30 -4.84
CA ALA A 296 -1.91 2.25 -3.50
C ALA A 296 -3.18 3.11 -3.37
N VAL A 297 -3.20 4.32 -3.98
CA VAL A 297 -4.41 5.15 -4.05
C VAL A 297 -5.54 4.40 -4.76
N ALA A 298 -5.28 3.86 -5.97
CA ALA A 298 -6.28 3.11 -6.72
C ALA A 298 -6.80 1.89 -5.95
N GLY A 299 -5.91 1.14 -5.29
CA GLY A 299 -6.28 0.02 -4.44
C GLY A 299 -7.15 0.43 -3.27
N PHE A 300 -6.85 1.55 -2.60
CA PHE A 300 -7.66 2.05 -1.48
C PHE A 300 -9.08 2.41 -1.93
N PHE A 301 -9.22 3.01 -3.12
CA PHE A 301 -10.53 3.24 -3.73
C PHE A 301 -11.29 1.95 -4.04
N ARG A 302 -10.59 0.88 -4.44
CA ARG A 302 -11.20 -0.44 -4.58
C ARG A 302 -11.71 -0.95 -3.23
N THR A 303 -10.95 -0.81 -2.14
CA THR A 303 -11.42 -1.17 -0.80
C THR A 303 -12.64 -0.35 -0.37
N LEU A 304 -12.63 0.97 -0.58
CA LEU A 304 -13.77 1.87 -0.30
C LEU A 304 -15.02 1.44 -1.05
N SER A 305 -14.90 1.08 -2.33
CA SER A 305 -16.04 0.65 -3.15
C SER A 305 -16.77 -0.59 -2.62
N LEU A 306 -16.04 -1.47 -1.92
CA LEU A 306 -16.56 -2.73 -1.42
C LEU A 306 -17.10 -2.59 0.00
N LEU A 307 -16.43 -1.81 0.85
CA LEU A 307 -16.80 -1.65 2.25
C LEU A 307 -17.84 -0.54 2.47
N LYS A 308 -17.80 0.51 1.65
CA LYS A 308 -18.74 1.63 1.63
C LYS A 308 -18.90 2.32 3.00
N PRO A 309 -17.81 2.70 3.70
CA PRO A 309 -17.88 3.37 4.99
C PRO A 309 -18.63 4.70 4.89
N LYS A 310 -19.41 5.03 5.92
CA LYS A 310 -20.18 6.29 6.02
C LYS A 310 -19.33 7.43 6.58
N GLY A 311 -19.71 8.68 6.30
CA GLY A 311 -19.06 9.86 6.87
C GLY A 311 -17.71 10.25 6.24
N LEU A 312 -17.22 9.50 5.25
CA LEU A 312 -16.01 9.82 4.50
C LEU A 312 -16.32 10.43 3.14
N SER A 313 -15.63 11.51 2.80
CA SER A 313 -15.41 11.91 1.40
C SER A 313 -13.92 11.73 1.09
N VAL A 314 -13.59 11.05 0.00
CA VAL A 314 -12.20 10.74 -0.36
C VAL A 314 -11.94 11.17 -1.79
N HIS A 315 -10.91 12.01 -1.98
CA HIS A 315 -10.42 12.50 -3.25
C HIS A 315 -9.03 11.93 -3.52
N GLY A 316 -8.91 11.04 -4.49
CA GLY A 316 -7.65 10.49 -4.97
C GLY A 316 -7.19 11.22 -6.22
N ALA A 317 -5.93 11.63 -6.28
CA ALA A 317 -5.31 12.22 -7.46
C ALA A 317 -4.02 11.48 -7.80
N MET A 318 -3.84 11.10 -9.06
CA MET A 318 -2.68 10.34 -9.54
C MET A 318 -2.10 10.99 -10.78
N ALA A 319 -0.80 11.31 -10.73
CA ALA A 319 -0.04 11.79 -11.89
C ALA A 319 0.60 10.58 -12.58
N LEU A 320 -0.08 10.00 -13.57
CA LEU A 320 0.40 8.85 -14.33
C LEU A 320 1.26 9.33 -15.50
N VAL A 321 2.57 9.40 -15.31
CA VAL A 321 3.49 9.91 -16.33
C VAL A 321 4.71 9.00 -16.49
N ARG A 322 5.50 9.21 -17.54
CA ARG A 322 6.77 8.49 -17.74
C ARG A 322 7.91 9.48 -17.76
N ASN A 323 8.86 9.36 -16.83
CA ASN A 323 10.07 10.19 -16.83
C ASN A 323 11.05 9.63 -17.86
N SER A 324 11.00 10.16 -19.08
CA SER A 324 11.76 9.66 -20.22
C SER A 324 12.91 10.60 -20.58
N ILE A 325 13.97 10.05 -21.13
CA ILE A 325 15.02 10.82 -21.82
C ILE A 325 14.61 11.07 -23.28
N GLY A 326 14.80 12.29 -23.77
CA GLY A 326 14.47 12.69 -25.14
C GLY A 326 14.90 14.12 -25.44
N CYS A 327 14.79 14.54 -26.70
CA CYS A 327 15.14 15.90 -27.14
C CYS A 327 14.31 17.00 -26.45
N ASP A 328 13.10 16.65 -26.02
CA ASP A 328 12.20 17.53 -25.28
C ASP A 328 12.20 17.20 -23.77
N GLY A 329 13.22 16.52 -23.25
CA GLY A 329 13.37 16.35 -21.81
C GLY A 329 13.61 17.69 -21.13
N TYR A 330 13.00 17.89 -19.95
CA TYR A 330 13.44 18.96 -19.06
C TYR A 330 14.85 18.66 -18.54
N VAL A 331 15.64 19.68 -18.23
CA VAL A 331 17.03 19.54 -17.76
C VAL A 331 17.25 20.17 -16.39
N ALA A 332 18.33 19.77 -15.71
CA ALA A 332 18.85 20.51 -14.56
C ALA A 332 19.09 21.99 -14.91
N ASP A 333 18.96 22.86 -13.92
CA ASP A 333 18.97 24.32 -14.01
C ASP A 333 17.75 24.99 -14.67
N GLU A 334 16.83 24.25 -15.28
CA GLU A 334 15.54 24.84 -15.66
C GLU A 334 14.81 25.39 -14.43
N ILE A 335 14.17 26.55 -14.59
CA ILE A 335 13.30 27.13 -13.58
C ILE A 335 11.86 26.98 -14.05
N ILE A 336 11.09 26.18 -13.33
CA ILE A 336 9.70 25.88 -13.63
C ILE A 336 8.83 26.43 -12.51
N THR A 337 7.85 27.25 -12.87
CA THR A 337 6.89 27.80 -11.89
C THR A 337 5.83 26.75 -11.58
N SER A 338 5.68 26.38 -10.31
CA SER A 338 4.65 25.43 -9.84
C SER A 338 3.24 26.00 -9.97
N ARG A 339 2.22 25.16 -9.84
CA ARG A 339 0.81 25.61 -9.73
C ARG A 339 0.60 26.66 -8.64
N ALA A 340 1.35 26.58 -7.54
CA ALA A 340 1.31 27.55 -6.44
C ALA A 340 2.04 28.87 -6.74
N GLY A 341 2.59 29.04 -7.95
CA GLY A 341 3.35 30.22 -8.35
C GLY A 341 4.80 30.24 -7.86
N ARG A 342 5.33 29.13 -7.33
CA ARG A 342 6.71 29.05 -6.81
C ARG A 342 7.69 28.70 -7.93
N ARG A 343 8.74 29.50 -8.13
CA ARG A 343 9.80 29.24 -9.11
C ARG A 343 10.74 28.16 -8.59
N VAL A 344 10.67 26.96 -9.17
CA VAL A 344 11.47 25.80 -8.78
C VAL A 344 12.63 25.64 -9.74
N ARG A 345 13.87 25.75 -9.24
CA ARG A 345 15.06 25.33 -9.99
C ARG A 345 15.20 23.82 -9.92
N VAL A 346 15.27 23.17 -11.08
CA VAL A 346 15.51 21.74 -11.22
C VAL A 346 16.96 21.44 -10.86
N GLY A 347 17.16 20.60 -9.86
CA GLY A 347 18.50 20.16 -9.44
C GLY A 347 18.92 18.88 -10.13
N ASN A 348 17.99 17.94 -10.30
CA ASN A 348 18.21 16.65 -10.92
C ASN A 348 16.87 16.10 -11.44
N THR A 349 16.82 15.65 -12.68
CA THR A 349 15.59 15.13 -13.31
C THR A 349 15.17 13.75 -12.82
N ASP A 350 16.02 13.06 -12.04
CA ASP A 350 15.72 11.84 -11.28
C ASP A 350 15.04 12.12 -9.92
N ALA A 351 14.82 13.39 -9.60
CA ALA A 351 14.00 13.83 -8.48
C ALA A 351 12.59 14.25 -8.95
N GLU A 352 12.04 13.56 -9.94
CA GLU A 352 10.77 13.85 -10.62
C GLU A 352 9.54 13.56 -9.75
N GLY A 353 9.60 12.56 -8.86
CA GLY A 353 8.44 12.10 -8.10
C GLY A 353 7.79 13.19 -7.26
N ARG A 354 8.62 14.05 -6.65
CA ARG A 354 8.14 15.20 -5.88
C ARG A 354 7.50 16.27 -6.79
N MET A 355 8.04 16.46 -7.99
CA MET A 355 7.54 17.42 -8.97
C MET A 355 6.13 17.03 -9.42
N VAL A 356 5.93 15.75 -9.77
CA VAL A 356 4.62 15.30 -10.30
C VAL A 356 3.51 15.31 -9.26
N MET A 357 3.85 15.21 -7.97
CA MET A 357 2.86 15.28 -6.90
C MET A 357 2.56 16.72 -6.47
N THR A 358 3.52 17.65 -6.56
CA THR A 358 3.37 19.02 -6.05
C THR A 358 2.17 19.76 -6.64
N ASP A 359 1.94 19.69 -7.95
CA ASP A 359 0.81 20.42 -8.55
C ASP A 359 -0.53 19.81 -8.13
N LEU A 360 -0.63 18.47 -8.01
CA LEU A 360 -1.83 17.81 -7.47
C LEU A 360 -2.02 18.11 -5.99
N LEU A 361 -0.95 18.23 -5.22
CA LEU A 361 -1.00 18.61 -3.82
C LEU A 361 -1.48 20.06 -3.65
N CYS A 362 -1.11 20.96 -4.56
CA CYS A 362 -1.65 22.31 -4.60
C CYS A 362 -3.14 22.31 -4.97
N GLU A 363 -3.56 21.54 -5.98
CA GLU A 363 -4.99 21.37 -6.30
C GLU A 363 -5.78 20.82 -5.09
N ALA A 364 -5.25 19.81 -4.40
CA ALA A 364 -5.86 19.26 -3.20
C ALA A 364 -5.93 20.27 -2.04
N LYS A 365 -4.88 21.08 -1.84
CA LYS A 365 -4.86 22.18 -0.87
C LYS A 365 -6.00 23.18 -1.14
N GLU A 366 -6.17 23.58 -2.39
CA GLU A 366 -7.25 24.49 -2.81
C GLU A 366 -8.64 23.92 -2.47
N GLN A 367 -8.86 22.62 -2.72
CA GLN A 367 -10.11 21.93 -2.39
C GLN A 367 -10.32 21.78 -0.87
N ALA A 368 -9.25 21.45 -0.14
CA ALA A 368 -9.27 21.22 1.31
C ALA A 368 -9.72 22.45 2.12
N MET A 369 -9.55 23.66 1.59
CA MET A 369 -9.99 24.89 2.24
C MET A 369 -11.50 24.88 2.57
N ASN A 370 -12.31 24.30 1.68
CA ASN A 370 -13.77 24.24 1.85
C ASN A 370 -14.27 22.89 2.37
N ALA A 371 -13.37 21.93 2.56
CA ALA A 371 -13.71 20.59 3.03
C ALA A 371 -13.88 20.51 4.55
N VAL A 372 -14.70 19.55 4.99
CA VAL A 372 -14.93 19.22 6.41
C VAL A 372 -13.79 18.33 6.89
N ASN A 373 -13.12 18.74 7.98
CA ASN A 373 -12.02 18.01 8.62
C ASN A 373 -11.04 17.38 7.61
N PRO A 374 -10.36 18.21 6.79
CA PRO A 374 -9.54 17.72 5.69
C PRO A 374 -8.20 17.16 6.18
N PHE A 375 -7.78 16.03 5.63
CA PHE A 375 -6.43 15.50 5.75
C PHE A 375 -5.83 15.26 4.37
N LEU A 376 -4.58 15.70 4.17
CA LEU A 376 -3.87 15.56 2.90
C LEU A 376 -2.73 14.56 3.05
N PHE A 377 -2.59 13.67 2.07
CA PHE A 377 -1.58 12.62 2.07
C PHE A 377 -0.91 12.51 0.71
N THR A 378 0.39 12.23 0.70
CA THR A 378 1.10 11.79 -0.50
C THR A 378 1.68 10.39 -0.29
N PHE A 379 1.49 9.50 -1.25
CA PHE A 379 2.07 8.15 -1.27
C PHE A 379 3.09 8.08 -2.41
N ALA A 380 4.34 7.74 -2.10
CA ALA A 380 5.37 7.67 -3.12
C ALA A 380 6.52 6.73 -2.79
N THR A 381 7.01 6.03 -3.80
CA THR A 381 8.36 5.46 -3.83
C THR A 381 9.34 6.59 -4.09
N LEU A 382 9.61 7.43 -3.08
CA LEU A 382 10.24 8.73 -3.34
C LEU A 382 11.74 8.67 -3.24
N THR A 383 12.28 7.97 -2.24
CA THR A 383 13.72 8.06 -1.96
C THR A 383 14.36 6.72 -1.60
N GLY A 384 15.56 6.51 -2.15
CA GLY A 384 16.41 5.40 -1.72
C GLY A 384 16.85 5.55 -0.25
N HIS A 385 16.88 6.77 0.27
CA HIS A 385 17.20 7.02 1.68
C HIS A 385 16.16 6.43 2.63
N ALA A 386 14.85 6.48 2.33
CA ALA A 386 13.84 5.88 3.19
C ALA A 386 14.04 4.36 3.30
N ALA A 387 14.30 3.69 2.16
CA ALA A 387 14.63 2.27 2.13
C ALA A 387 15.93 1.93 2.88
N LEU A 388 16.97 2.78 2.79
CA LEU A 388 18.20 2.58 3.56
C LEU A 388 18.01 2.80 5.07
N ALA A 389 17.16 3.74 5.46
CA ALA A 389 16.91 4.08 6.86
C ALA A 389 16.03 3.04 7.56
N TYR A 390 14.99 2.57 6.87
CA TYR A 390 13.93 1.76 7.49
C TYR A 390 13.66 0.43 6.77
N SER A 391 14.51 0.02 5.82
CA SER A 391 14.39 -1.26 5.11
C SER A 391 13.02 -1.42 4.44
N CYS A 392 12.13 -2.28 4.96
CA CYS A 392 10.82 -2.60 4.41
C CYS A 392 9.66 -1.80 5.03
N TYR A 393 9.93 -0.75 5.80
CA TYR A 393 8.89 0.07 6.42
C TYR A 393 8.57 1.33 5.62
N THR A 394 7.32 1.78 5.75
CA THR A 394 6.89 3.09 5.24
C THR A 394 7.46 4.18 6.14
N ALA A 395 8.08 5.23 5.59
CA ALA A 395 8.46 6.41 6.37
C ALA A 395 7.34 7.44 6.39
N ILE A 396 6.78 7.74 7.56
CA ILE A 396 5.68 8.72 7.73
C ILE A 396 6.25 10.04 8.25
N MET A 397 5.88 11.14 7.60
CA MET A 397 6.36 12.48 7.94
C MET A 397 5.22 13.49 7.94
N ASP A 398 4.92 14.02 9.12
CA ASP A 398 3.89 15.04 9.32
C ASP A 398 4.42 16.46 9.10
N ASN A 399 3.57 17.34 8.56
CA ASN A 399 3.72 18.78 8.74
C ASN A 399 3.25 19.21 10.16
N GLY A 400 3.42 20.49 10.50
CA GLY A 400 3.06 21.00 11.82
C GLY A 400 1.62 20.69 12.26
N PRO A 401 0.59 21.04 11.47
CA PRO A 401 -0.80 20.73 11.79
C PRO A 401 -1.10 19.22 11.94
N ALA A 402 -0.57 18.35 11.07
CA ALA A 402 -0.75 16.90 11.19
C ALA A 402 -0.08 16.35 12.46
N HIS A 403 1.15 16.80 12.74
CA HIS A 403 1.89 16.41 13.93
C HIS A 403 1.15 16.82 15.21
N LYS A 404 0.57 18.03 15.25
CA LYS A 404 -0.26 18.50 16.38
C LYS A 404 -1.49 17.62 16.61
N GLN A 405 -2.03 17.02 15.55
CA GLN A 405 -3.17 16.11 15.61
C GLN A 405 -2.77 14.65 15.85
N GLY A 406 -1.46 14.32 15.85
CA GLY A 406 -0.97 12.96 16.08
C GLY A 406 -1.13 12.00 14.90
N VAL A 407 -1.30 12.52 13.67
CA VAL A 407 -1.64 11.72 12.48
C VAL A 407 -0.64 10.58 12.23
N ALA A 408 0.66 10.86 12.26
CA ALA A 408 1.68 9.82 12.03
C ALA A 408 1.65 8.69 13.08
N SER A 409 1.39 9.04 14.35
CA SER A 409 1.28 8.05 15.44
C SER A 409 0.03 7.19 15.29
N ASP A 410 -1.09 7.79 14.90
CA ASP A 410 -2.33 7.07 14.65
C ASP A 410 -2.20 6.11 13.46
N LEU A 411 -1.54 6.56 12.38
CA LEU A 411 -1.22 5.71 11.23
C LEU A 411 -0.33 4.54 11.64
N GLN A 412 0.78 4.79 12.37
CA GLN A 412 1.68 3.73 12.83
C GLN A 412 0.93 2.67 13.63
N ARG A 413 0.13 3.08 14.64
CA ARG A 413 -0.69 2.16 15.44
C ARG A 413 -1.72 1.39 14.59
N ALA A 414 -2.33 2.04 13.61
CA ALA A 414 -3.28 1.39 12.71
C ALA A 414 -2.60 0.36 11.80
N GLY A 415 -1.36 0.64 11.37
CA GLY A 415 -0.51 -0.29 10.62
C GLY A 415 -0.16 -1.52 11.44
N ASP A 416 0.27 -1.31 12.69
CA ASP A 416 0.64 -2.36 13.66
C ASP A 416 -0.43 -3.45 13.80
N GLN A 417 -1.71 -3.03 13.79
CA GLN A 417 -2.87 -3.91 13.86
C GLN A 417 -3.00 -4.88 12.68
N VAL A 418 -2.51 -4.52 11.48
CA VAL A 418 -2.80 -5.22 10.22
C VAL A 418 -1.57 -5.59 9.39
N SER A 419 -0.41 -5.76 10.03
CA SER A 419 0.85 -6.15 9.39
C SER A 419 1.35 -5.19 8.28
N ASP A 420 0.96 -3.91 8.33
CA ASP A 420 1.40 -2.84 7.39
C ASP A 420 2.18 -1.77 8.17
N MET A 421 3.36 -2.16 8.67
CA MET A 421 4.14 -1.38 9.64
C MET A 421 4.76 -0.11 9.02
N ALA A 422 4.99 0.90 9.84
CA ALA A 422 5.60 2.15 9.43
C ALA A 422 6.51 2.75 10.52
N GLU A 423 7.45 3.59 10.10
CA GLU A 423 8.35 4.33 10.96
C GLU A 423 8.11 5.83 10.83
N ILE A 424 8.09 6.54 11.96
CA ILE A 424 7.86 7.99 11.98
C ILE A 424 9.18 8.72 11.85
N SER A 425 9.29 9.59 10.85
CA SER A 425 10.41 10.52 10.66
C SER A 425 9.92 11.95 10.82
N THR A 426 10.79 12.83 11.35
CA THR A 426 10.42 14.23 11.60
C THR A 426 11.08 15.16 10.60
N ILE A 427 10.26 15.99 9.94
CA ILE A 427 10.73 17.13 9.15
C ILE A 427 11.24 18.22 10.11
N ARG A 428 12.43 18.75 9.85
CA ARG A 428 13.14 19.72 10.69
C ARG A 428 13.45 20.98 9.89
N ARG A 429 13.91 22.03 10.57
CA ARG A 429 14.31 23.29 9.95
C ARG A 429 15.32 23.08 8.83
N GLU A 430 16.29 22.19 9.04
CA GLU A 430 17.35 21.88 8.08
C GLU A 430 16.80 21.36 6.75
N ASP A 431 15.65 20.67 6.77
CA ASP A 431 14.99 20.16 5.57
C ASP A 431 14.36 21.29 4.73
N TYR A 432 13.82 22.32 5.40
CA TYR A 432 13.33 23.52 4.73
C TYR A 432 14.47 24.39 4.22
N GLU A 433 15.57 24.53 4.97
CA GLU A 433 16.75 25.26 4.49
C GLU A 433 17.37 24.59 3.26
N ALA A 434 17.37 23.25 3.19
CA ALA A 434 17.91 22.49 2.07
C ALA A 434 17.16 22.68 0.74
N VAL A 435 15.92 23.19 0.77
CA VAL A 435 15.08 23.38 -0.42
C VAL A 435 14.87 24.85 -0.79
N LYS A 436 15.43 25.79 -0.02
CA LYS A 436 15.37 27.21 -0.38
C LYS A 436 16.19 27.51 -1.63
N GLY A 437 15.72 28.47 -2.41
CA GLY A 437 16.52 29.06 -3.49
C GLY A 437 17.83 29.64 -2.98
N HIS A 438 18.86 29.57 -3.82
CA HIS A 438 20.19 30.10 -3.54
C HIS A 438 20.50 31.38 -4.32
N SER A 439 19.59 31.81 -5.19
CA SER A 439 19.71 33.04 -5.98
C SER A 439 18.38 33.77 -6.12
N GLU A 440 18.37 34.93 -6.75
CA GLU A 440 17.14 35.70 -7.04
C GLU A 440 16.28 35.09 -8.16
N TYR A 441 16.84 34.17 -8.95
CA TYR A 441 16.16 33.56 -10.10
C TYR A 441 15.09 32.53 -9.69
N GLU A 442 15.29 31.83 -8.58
CA GLU A 442 14.42 30.79 -8.06
C GLU A 442 13.95 31.05 -6.63
N ASP A 443 12.79 30.51 -6.27
CA ASP A 443 12.29 30.54 -4.89
C ASP A 443 12.70 29.28 -4.14
N LEU A 444 12.77 28.14 -4.85
CA LEU A 444 13.03 26.82 -4.30
C LEU A 444 14.02 26.04 -5.18
N LEU A 445 14.82 25.20 -4.52
CA LEU A 445 15.65 24.19 -5.15
C LEU A 445 14.97 22.81 -5.01
N GLN A 446 14.78 22.12 -6.12
CA GLN A 446 14.13 20.80 -6.15
C GLN A 446 14.89 19.74 -5.33
N CYS A 447 16.20 19.65 -5.55
CA CYS A 447 17.10 18.75 -4.84
C CYS A 447 18.55 19.18 -4.98
N ASN A 448 19.40 18.60 -4.14
CA ASN A 448 20.85 18.73 -4.25
C ASN A 448 21.42 17.75 -5.28
N ASN A 449 22.74 17.85 -5.53
CA ASN A 449 23.41 17.09 -6.59
C ASN A 449 23.67 15.60 -6.26
N LEU A 450 23.55 15.23 -4.98
CA LEU A 450 23.78 13.85 -4.56
C LEU A 450 22.48 13.04 -4.69
N PRO A 451 22.56 11.73 -5.03
CA PRO A 451 21.38 10.89 -4.98
C PRO A 451 20.80 10.89 -3.56
N SER A 452 19.49 10.76 -3.43
CA SER A 452 18.82 10.80 -2.12
C SER A 452 19.45 9.87 -1.08
N SER A 453 19.88 8.67 -1.48
CA SER A 453 20.60 7.68 -0.66
C SER A 453 21.94 8.16 -0.09
N ALA A 454 22.58 9.15 -0.70
CA ALA A 454 23.84 9.74 -0.25
C ALA A 454 23.66 11.14 0.37
N THR A 455 22.44 11.65 0.40
CA THR A 455 22.11 12.96 0.98
C THR A 455 21.71 12.80 2.45
N PRO A 456 22.38 13.47 3.40
CA PRO A 456 21.91 13.54 4.78
C PRO A 456 20.48 14.05 4.82
N ARG A 457 19.62 13.38 5.59
CA ARG A 457 18.18 13.68 5.67
C ARG A 457 17.44 13.51 4.33
N GLY A 458 17.89 12.53 3.53
CA GLY A 458 17.52 12.37 2.13
C GLY A 458 16.04 12.09 1.84
N HIS A 459 15.26 11.64 2.83
CA HIS A 459 13.81 11.42 2.70
C HIS A 459 12.97 12.52 3.35
N GLN A 460 13.54 13.36 4.23
CA GLN A 460 12.82 14.43 4.90
C GLN A 460 12.75 15.72 4.07
N PHE A 461 13.86 16.14 3.46
CA PHE A 461 13.88 17.35 2.62
C PHE A 461 12.94 17.29 1.40
N PRO A 462 12.67 16.13 0.74
CA PRO A 462 11.68 16.05 -0.33
C PRO A 462 10.25 16.30 0.17
N ALA A 463 9.93 15.91 1.41
CA ALA A 463 8.66 16.25 2.04
C ALA A 463 8.55 17.77 2.28
N ALA A 464 9.63 18.38 2.78
CA ALA A 464 9.71 19.84 2.93
C ALA A 464 9.58 20.58 1.59
N PHE A 465 10.22 20.07 0.52
CA PHE A 465 10.06 20.58 -0.83
C PHE A 465 8.58 20.59 -1.26
N MET A 466 7.88 19.46 -1.12
CA MET A 466 6.47 19.39 -1.53
C MET A 466 5.61 20.36 -0.73
N ILE A 467 5.84 20.51 0.58
CA ILE A 467 5.13 21.47 1.43
C ILE A 467 5.32 22.90 0.92
N ALA A 468 6.56 23.33 0.65
CA ALA A 468 6.84 24.68 0.19
C ALA A 468 6.37 24.92 -1.26
N ALA A 469 6.65 23.99 -2.17
CA ALA A 469 6.37 24.13 -3.59
C ALA A 469 4.86 24.09 -3.92
N SER A 470 4.04 23.44 -3.09
CA SER A 470 2.58 23.46 -3.19
C SER A 470 1.94 24.62 -2.43
N GLY A 471 2.72 25.43 -1.71
CA GLY A 471 2.23 26.49 -0.83
C GLY A 471 1.46 25.98 0.40
N LEU A 472 1.75 24.77 0.89
CA LEU A 472 1.17 24.24 2.14
C LEU A 472 1.84 24.83 3.38
N ASP A 473 3.07 25.35 3.25
CA ASP A 473 3.77 26.11 4.28
C ASP A 473 2.96 27.35 4.74
N GLU A 474 2.18 27.95 3.85
CA GLU A 474 1.22 29.02 4.14
C GLU A 474 0.03 28.57 5.01
N HIS A 475 -0.12 27.26 5.27
CA HIS A 475 -1.17 26.67 6.11
C HIS A 475 -0.61 25.91 7.33
N GLY A 476 0.65 26.17 7.68
CA GLY A 476 1.30 25.62 8.87
C GLY A 476 0.80 26.23 10.19
N LEU A 477 1.36 25.78 11.32
CA LEU A 477 0.95 26.20 12.67
C LEU A 477 1.09 27.70 12.95
N GLY A 478 2.02 28.38 12.25
CA GLY A 478 2.25 29.81 12.38
C GLY A 478 1.37 30.69 11.49
N SER A 479 0.48 30.08 10.69
CA SER A 479 -0.39 30.81 9.76
C SER A 479 -1.68 31.26 10.43
N GLU A 480 -2.17 32.43 10.01
CA GLU A 480 -3.53 32.92 10.31
C GLU A 480 -4.60 32.27 9.40
N GLN A 481 -4.18 31.64 8.30
CA GLN A 481 -5.06 30.89 7.42
C GLN A 481 -5.49 29.55 8.07
N LYS A 482 -6.51 28.90 7.49
CA LYS A 482 -6.94 27.55 7.91
C LYS A 482 -5.75 26.60 7.92
N HIS A 483 -5.51 25.95 9.06
CA HIS A 483 -4.45 24.95 9.18
C HIS A 483 -4.84 23.68 8.43
N LEU A 484 -3.94 23.18 7.59
CA LEU A 484 -4.17 21.98 6.79
C LEU A 484 -3.19 20.87 7.22
N PRO A 485 -3.68 19.77 7.83
CA PRO A 485 -2.83 18.63 8.18
C PRO A 485 -2.42 17.88 6.92
N TYR A 486 -1.10 17.79 6.71
CA TYR A 486 -0.48 17.06 5.61
C TYR A 486 0.54 16.06 6.16
N THR A 487 0.49 14.85 5.61
CA THR A 487 1.42 13.76 5.95
C THR A 487 1.97 13.13 4.67
N HIS A 488 3.29 13.09 4.55
CA HIS A 488 3.97 12.37 3.48
C HIS A 488 4.28 10.93 3.90
N LEU A 489 4.01 9.97 3.01
CA LEU A 489 4.39 8.57 3.17
C LEU A 489 5.36 8.18 2.05
N ASP A 490 6.63 8.01 2.43
CA ASP A 490 7.64 7.42 1.55
C ASP A 490 7.59 5.89 1.70
N ILE A 491 7.06 5.23 0.67
CA ILE A 491 6.85 3.78 0.60
C ILE A 491 7.95 3.08 -0.21
N ALA A 492 9.08 3.76 -0.50
CA ALA A 492 10.18 3.15 -1.26
C ALA A 492 10.65 1.81 -0.66
N GLY A 493 10.66 1.71 0.67
CA GLY A 493 10.97 0.48 1.38
C GLY A 493 9.81 -0.53 1.38
N SER A 494 8.64 -0.08 1.83
CA SER A 494 7.48 -0.93 2.05
C SER A 494 6.77 -1.41 0.79
N ALA A 495 6.95 -0.77 -0.37
CA ALA A 495 6.42 -1.26 -1.65
C ALA A 495 6.99 -2.63 -2.05
N GLY A 496 8.14 -3.00 -1.48
CA GLY A 496 8.81 -4.29 -1.68
C GLY A 496 9.87 -4.24 -2.78
N ALA A 497 10.95 -5.01 -2.59
CA ALA A 497 12.05 -5.15 -3.54
C ALA A 497 11.56 -5.74 -4.88
N ILE A 498 12.33 -5.50 -5.96
CA ILE A 498 11.96 -5.85 -7.34
C ILE A 498 11.59 -7.33 -7.54
N ASP A 499 12.23 -8.23 -6.79
CA ASP A 499 12.10 -9.69 -6.84
C ASP A 499 11.04 -10.24 -5.87
N VAL A 500 10.49 -9.38 -5.01
CA VAL A 500 9.43 -9.72 -4.07
C VAL A 500 8.09 -9.24 -4.62
N LEU A 501 7.00 -9.95 -4.29
CA LEU A 501 5.67 -9.50 -4.67
C LEU A 501 5.39 -8.08 -4.12
N PRO A 502 4.84 -7.14 -4.90
CA PRO A 502 4.47 -5.84 -4.36
C PRO A 502 3.51 -6.00 -3.17
N THR A 503 3.74 -5.23 -2.12
CA THR A 503 2.99 -5.41 -0.86
C THR A 503 1.58 -4.84 -0.96
N GLY A 504 1.43 -3.72 -1.68
CA GLY A 504 0.24 -2.88 -1.68
C GLY A 504 0.22 -1.82 -0.57
N ALA A 505 1.33 -1.64 0.17
CA ALA A 505 1.45 -0.62 1.21
C ALA A 505 1.22 0.81 0.63
N PRO A 506 0.60 1.74 1.39
CA PRO A 506 0.17 1.63 2.78
C PRO A 506 -1.35 1.38 2.90
N LEU A 507 -1.95 0.65 1.96
CA LEU A 507 -3.41 0.51 1.83
C LEU A 507 -4.08 -0.09 3.07
N LEU A 508 -3.45 -1.08 3.71
CA LEU A 508 -4.05 -1.76 4.84
C LEU A 508 -4.03 -0.86 6.06
N MET A 509 -2.92 -0.16 6.29
CA MET A 509 -2.79 0.87 7.33
C MET A 509 -3.88 1.93 7.20
N PHE A 510 -4.13 2.44 5.99
CA PHE A 510 -5.21 3.41 5.75
C PHE A 510 -6.60 2.81 5.93
N THR A 511 -6.80 1.55 5.54
CA THR A 511 -8.06 0.86 5.77
C THR A 511 -8.33 0.69 7.26
N SER A 512 -7.30 0.31 8.02
CA SER A 512 -7.35 0.15 9.47
C SER A 512 -7.70 1.47 10.18
N MET A 513 -7.05 2.58 9.79
CA MET A 513 -7.28 3.89 10.41
C MET A 513 -8.64 4.51 10.04
N TYR A 514 -8.99 4.52 8.75
CA TYR A 514 -10.11 5.33 8.27
C TYR A 514 -11.38 4.53 8.00
N ILE A 515 -11.28 3.26 7.62
CA ILE A 515 -12.44 2.46 7.20
C ILE A 515 -12.95 1.58 8.34
N LEU A 516 -12.09 0.78 8.98
CA LEU A 516 -12.52 -0.20 9.98
C LEU A 516 -13.31 0.41 11.16
N PRO A 517 -12.97 1.59 11.69
CA PRO A 517 -13.74 2.20 12.79
C PRO A 517 -15.18 2.63 12.39
N ARG A 518 -15.51 2.57 11.10
CA ARG A 518 -16.80 2.99 10.52
C ARG A 518 -17.67 1.81 10.07
N LEU A 519 -17.24 0.57 10.33
CA LEU A 519 -17.93 -0.67 9.99
C LEU A 519 -18.45 -1.38 11.24
#